data_AF-A0AA40LV56-F1
#
_entry.id   AF-A0AA40LV56-F1
#
_cell.length_a   1.000
_cell.length_b   1.000
_cell.length_c   1.000
_cell.angle_alpha   90.00
_cell.angle_beta   90.00
_cell.angle_gamma   90.00
#
_symmetry.space_group_name_H-M   'P 1'
#
loop_
_entity.id
_entity.type
_entity.pdbx_description
1 polymer ?
#
loop_
_entity_poly.entity_id
_entity_poly.type
_entity_poly.pdbx_seq_one_letter_code
_entity_poly.pdbx_strand_id
1 'polypeptide(L)'
;MLPAATASLLGLLLTAWTLLPFAQGQTPNYTRPVFLCGGDVTGESGYVASESFPNLYPPNKECIWTITVPEGQTVSLSFRVFDLELHPACRYDALEVFAGSGTSGQGSDASVGPSGQHP
;
A
#
# COMPACT_ATOMS: atom_id res chain seq x y z
N MET A 1 -33.78 57.69 26.00
CA MET A 1 -32.62 56.79 26.14
C MET A 1 -33.12 55.38 25.88
N LEU A 2 -32.37 54.63 25.05
CA LEU A 2 -32.84 53.48 24.27
C LEU A 2 -33.37 52.28 25.11
N PRO A 3 -34.32 51.50 24.55
CA PRO A 3 -35.08 50.47 25.26
C PRO A 3 -34.45 49.07 25.20
N ALA A 4 -35.05 48.18 25.98
CA ALA A 4 -34.75 46.77 26.19
C ALA A 4 -34.38 45.97 24.93
N ALA A 5 -33.33 45.15 25.06
CA ALA A 5 -32.93 44.17 24.06
C ALA A 5 -33.95 43.02 24.00
N THR A 6 -34.69 42.93 22.91
CA THR A 6 -35.50 41.76 22.55
C THR A 6 -34.63 40.75 21.81
N ALA A 7 -34.59 39.50 22.30
CA ALA A 7 -33.94 38.38 21.64
C ALA A 7 -34.90 37.75 20.62
N SER A 8 -34.55 37.78 19.33
CA SER A 8 -35.33 37.13 18.27
C SER A 8 -34.83 35.71 18.00
N LEU A 9 -35.72 34.73 18.17
CA LEU A 9 -35.53 33.28 18.00
C LEU A 9 -35.52 32.78 16.53
N LEU A 10 -35.14 33.63 15.57
CA LEU A 10 -35.19 33.32 14.13
C LEU A 10 -33.81 33.27 13.41
N GLY A 11 -32.72 33.19 14.17
CA GLY A 11 -31.36 33.04 13.65
C GLY A 11 -30.80 31.61 13.58
N LEU A 12 -31.60 30.59 13.93
CA LEU A 12 -31.15 29.18 14.08
C LEU A 12 -31.43 28.28 12.85
N LEU A 13 -31.63 28.83 11.66
CA LEU A 13 -32.02 28.03 10.48
C LEU A 13 -31.23 28.29 9.18
N LEU A 14 -30.01 28.87 9.22
CA LEU A 14 -29.20 29.09 7.99
C LEU A 14 -27.69 28.76 8.06
N THR A 15 -27.22 27.93 8.98
CA THR A 15 -25.89 27.29 8.87
C THR A 15 -25.98 25.77 8.81
N ALA A 16 -26.84 25.26 7.91
CA ALA A 16 -26.85 23.86 7.48
C ALA A 16 -25.65 23.49 6.58
N TRP A 17 -24.45 24.04 6.83
CA TRP A 17 -23.23 23.78 6.06
C TRP A 17 -22.16 22.98 6.85
N THR A 18 -22.53 22.38 7.98
CA THR A 18 -21.67 21.42 8.70
C THR A 18 -22.17 19.98 8.62
N LEU A 19 -23.11 19.69 7.71
CA LEU A 19 -23.51 18.30 7.41
C LEU A 19 -22.76 17.78 6.19
N LEU A 20 -21.44 17.60 6.34
CA LEU A 20 -20.90 16.34 5.85
C LEU A 20 -21.12 15.33 6.98
N PRO A 21 -21.71 14.17 6.69
CA PRO A 21 -21.95 13.17 7.71
C PRO A 21 -20.63 12.90 8.43
N PHE A 22 -20.70 12.82 9.74
CA PHE A 22 -19.80 11.96 10.49
C PHE A 22 -19.99 10.56 9.89
N ALA A 23 -19.28 10.29 8.80
CA ALA A 23 -19.07 8.94 8.32
C ALA A 23 -18.36 8.26 9.48
N GLN A 24 -19.11 7.36 10.12
CA GLN A 24 -18.63 6.55 11.21
C GLN A 24 -17.30 5.92 10.76
N GLY A 25 -16.18 6.28 11.41
CA GLY A 25 -14.92 5.56 11.26
C GLY A 25 -13.73 6.27 10.60
N GLN A 26 -13.57 7.60 10.69
CA GLN A 26 -12.31 8.24 10.28
C GLN A 26 -11.35 8.40 11.48
N THR A 27 -10.42 7.46 11.64
CA THR A 27 -9.20 7.66 12.42
C THR A 27 -8.24 8.61 11.68
N PRO A 28 -7.39 9.40 12.38
CA PRO A 28 -6.33 10.17 11.73
C PRO A 28 -5.47 9.23 10.87
N ASN A 29 -5.44 9.55 9.59
CA ASN A 29 -5.24 8.63 8.48
C ASN A 29 -3.75 8.34 8.23
N TYR A 30 -3.31 7.11 8.50
CA TYR A 30 -2.15 6.52 7.82
C TYR A 30 -2.37 5.01 7.68
N THR A 31 -3.38 4.63 6.90
CA THR A 31 -3.70 3.23 6.63
C THR A 31 -3.38 2.90 5.18
N ARG A 32 -2.08 2.88 4.85
CA ARG A 32 -1.62 2.43 3.53
C ARG A 32 -2.17 1.03 3.26
N PRO A 33 -2.71 0.75 2.06
CA PRO A 33 -3.22 -0.57 1.71
C PRO A 33 -2.12 -1.63 1.80
N VAL A 34 -2.49 -2.84 2.21
CA VAL A 34 -1.63 -4.02 2.23
C VAL A 34 -2.17 -5.02 1.20
N PHE A 35 -1.33 -5.41 0.24
CA PHE A 35 -1.66 -6.38 -0.80
C PHE A 35 -0.98 -7.71 -0.49
N LEU A 36 -1.78 -8.70 -0.10
CA LEU A 36 -1.29 -10.02 0.32
C LEU A 36 -1.22 -10.97 -0.89
N CYS A 37 -0.03 -11.50 -1.15
CA CYS A 37 0.28 -12.45 -2.22
C CYS A 37 -0.34 -12.10 -3.60
N GLY A 38 0.09 -10.97 -4.13
CA GLY A 38 -0.19 -10.53 -5.49
C GLY A 38 -1.34 -9.55 -5.66
N GLY A 39 -1.64 -9.25 -6.92
CA GLY A 39 -2.69 -8.32 -7.34
C GLY A 39 -2.19 -6.99 -7.87
N ASP A 40 -3.13 -6.16 -8.33
CA ASP A 40 -2.84 -4.83 -8.87
C ASP A 40 -2.67 -3.83 -7.72
N VAL A 41 -1.44 -3.32 -7.60
CA VAL A 41 -1.08 -2.32 -6.60
C VAL A 41 -1.28 -0.94 -7.22
N THR A 42 -2.24 -0.21 -6.67
CA THR A 42 -2.61 1.14 -7.12
C THR A 42 -2.55 2.14 -5.96
N GLY A 43 -2.46 3.42 -6.30
CA GLY A 43 -2.34 4.52 -5.34
C GLY A 43 -0.90 5.02 -5.16
N GLU A 44 -0.74 6.09 -4.38
CA GLU A 44 0.56 6.76 -4.20
C GLU A 44 1.53 5.97 -3.31
N SER A 45 1.01 5.13 -2.40
CA SER A 45 1.84 4.34 -1.49
C SER A 45 1.07 3.17 -0.88
N GLY A 46 1.74 2.03 -0.67
CA GLY A 46 1.17 0.80 -0.13
C GLY A 46 2.22 -0.15 0.45
N TYR A 47 1.79 -1.30 0.95
CA TYR A 47 2.66 -2.41 1.35
C TYR A 47 2.28 -3.67 0.57
N VAL A 48 3.26 -4.51 0.28
CA VAL A 48 3.06 -5.87 -0.24
C VAL A 48 3.61 -6.86 0.77
N ALA A 49 3.00 -8.02 0.89
CA ALA A 49 3.42 -9.04 1.84
C ALA A 49 2.99 -10.44 1.40
N SER A 50 3.71 -11.46 1.87
CA SER A 50 3.31 -12.86 1.70
C SER A 50 1.95 -13.14 2.36
N GLU A 51 1.24 -14.16 1.88
CA GLU A 51 -0.14 -14.50 2.29
C GLU A 51 -0.32 -14.62 3.81
N SER A 52 0.71 -15.09 4.52
CA SER A 52 0.65 -15.38 5.95
C SER A 52 1.43 -14.41 6.82
N PHE A 53 2.02 -13.35 6.25
CA PHE A 53 2.77 -12.35 7.01
C PHE A 53 1.92 -11.80 8.17
N PRO A 54 2.44 -11.72 9.42
CA PRO A 54 3.85 -11.83 9.80
C PRO A 54 4.35 -13.26 10.09
N ASN A 55 3.55 -14.29 9.85
CA ASN A 55 4.00 -15.69 9.96
C ASN A 55 4.80 -16.11 8.70
N LEU A 56 5.38 -17.32 8.76
CA LEU A 56 6.10 -17.92 7.65
C LEU A 56 5.24 -17.99 6.38
N TYR A 57 5.85 -17.71 5.24
CA TYR A 57 5.18 -17.86 3.95
C TYR A 57 4.94 -19.36 3.65
N PRO A 58 3.82 -19.73 3.00
CA PRO A 58 3.59 -21.12 2.61
C PRO A 58 4.56 -21.56 1.49
N PRO A 59 4.95 -22.84 1.43
CA PRO A 59 5.81 -23.36 0.36
C PRO A 59 5.07 -23.41 -0.98
N ASN A 60 5.83 -23.43 -2.09
CA ASN A 60 5.32 -23.54 -3.47
C ASN A 60 4.31 -22.43 -3.84
N LYS A 61 4.62 -21.18 -3.46
CA LYS A 61 3.79 -20.03 -3.77
C LYS A 61 4.49 -19.11 -4.76
N GLU A 62 3.72 -18.65 -5.74
CA GLU A 62 4.11 -17.61 -6.68
C GLU A 62 3.17 -16.42 -6.47
N CYS A 63 3.70 -15.31 -5.97
CA CYS A 63 2.94 -14.09 -5.70
C CYS A 63 3.40 -13.00 -6.68
N ILE A 64 2.48 -12.48 -7.49
CA ILE A 64 2.78 -11.48 -8.52
C ILE A 64 2.04 -10.19 -8.22
N TRP A 65 2.79 -9.12 -7.93
CA TRP A 65 2.25 -7.78 -7.74
C TRP A 65 2.56 -6.91 -8.95
N THR A 66 1.51 -6.36 -9.57
CA THR A 66 1.65 -5.42 -10.68
C THR A 66 1.48 -4.00 -10.15
N ILE A 67 2.57 -3.24 -10.08
CA ILE A 67 2.54 -1.86 -9.58
C ILE A 67 2.39 -0.91 -10.76
N THR A 68 1.29 -0.16 -10.81
CA THR A 68 1.02 0.83 -11.86
C THR A 68 1.02 2.23 -11.28
N VAL A 69 1.84 3.12 -11.84
CA VAL A 69 1.91 4.55 -11.48
C VAL A 69 1.63 5.44 -12.70
N PRO A 70 1.13 6.67 -12.50
CA PRO A 70 0.97 7.63 -13.59
C PRO A 70 2.27 7.93 -14.34
N GLU A 71 2.14 8.37 -15.59
CA GLU A 71 3.29 8.75 -16.42
C GLU A 71 4.16 9.82 -15.73
N GLY A 72 5.49 9.67 -15.84
CA GLY A 72 6.47 10.56 -15.23
C GLY A 72 6.73 10.32 -13.74
N GLN A 73 6.07 9.33 -13.12
CA GLN A 73 6.36 8.90 -11.74
C GLN A 73 7.31 7.71 -11.70
N THR A 74 7.94 7.49 -10.55
CA THR A 74 8.85 6.37 -10.31
C THR A 74 8.43 5.61 -9.06
N VAL A 75 8.53 4.28 -9.11
CA VAL A 75 8.29 3.41 -7.96
C VAL A 75 9.56 3.27 -7.14
N SER A 76 9.47 3.52 -5.83
CA SER A 76 10.55 3.23 -4.87
C SER A 76 10.14 2.04 -3.99
N LEU A 77 10.90 0.96 -4.07
CA LEU A 77 10.69 -0.24 -3.25
C LEU A 77 11.67 -0.26 -2.07
N SER A 78 11.18 -0.66 -0.90
CA SER A 78 12.01 -0.90 0.29
C SER A 78 11.45 -2.06 1.08
N PHE A 79 12.33 -2.93 1.56
CA PHE A 79 11.94 -4.11 2.33
C PHE A 79 12.11 -3.84 3.82
N ARG A 80 11.02 -3.94 4.57
CA ARG A 80 11.04 -3.79 6.04
C ARG A 80 11.42 -5.09 6.74
N VAL A 81 10.89 -6.19 6.22
CA VAL A 81 11.16 -7.55 6.64
C VAL A 81 11.36 -8.35 5.37
N PHE A 82 12.47 -9.08 5.28
CA PHE A 82 12.80 -9.89 4.13
C PHE A 82 13.55 -11.13 4.63
N ASP A 83 12.89 -12.28 4.50
CA ASP A 83 13.41 -13.56 4.95
C ASP A 83 12.92 -14.62 3.95
N LEU A 84 13.86 -15.29 3.29
CA LEU A 84 13.63 -16.31 2.26
C LEU A 84 14.55 -17.50 2.53
N GLU A 85 14.18 -18.67 2.00
CA GLU A 85 14.93 -19.90 2.19
C GLU A 85 16.37 -19.78 1.63
N LEU A 86 17.35 -20.04 2.50
CA LEU A 86 18.76 -20.00 2.14
C LEU A 86 19.15 -21.27 1.38
N HIS A 87 19.60 -21.12 0.13
CA HIS A 87 20.20 -22.20 -0.64
C HIS A 87 21.56 -21.76 -1.21
N PRO A 88 22.64 -22.57 -1.13
CA PRO A 88 23.98 -22.21 -1.64
C PRO A 88 24.09 -21.91 -3.14
N ALA A 89 23.06 -22.25 -3.91
CA ALA A 89 22.96 -21.92 -5.34
C ALA A 89 21.70 -21.09 -5.67
N CYS A 90 21.04 -20.52 -4.65
CA CYS A 90 19.86 -19.65 -4.80
C CYS A 90 18.74 -20.25 -5.68
N ARG A 91 18.37 -21.53 -5.44
CA ARG A 91 17.43 -22.28 -6.30
C ARG A 91 16.05 -22.52 -5.70
N TYR A 92 15.80 -22.05 -4.48
CA TYR A 92 14.56 -22.33 -3.78
C TYR A 92 13.64 -21.13 -3.90
N ASP A 93 13.88 -20.11 -3.09
CA ASP A 93 13.04 -18.93 -3.04
C ASP A 93 13.80 -17.68 -3.47
N ALA A 94 13.13 -16.84 -4.26
CA ALA A 94 13.65 -15.57 -4.74
C ALA A 94 12.53 -14.54 -4.84
N LEU A 95 12.90 -13.27 -4.73
CA LEU A 95 12.06 -12.15 -5.17
C LEU A 95 12.66 -11.56 -6.44
N GLU A 96 11.85 -11.47 -7.48
CA GLU A 96 12.24 -10.86 -8.75
C GLU A 96 11.50 -9.55 -9.00
N VAL A 97 12.23 -8.56 -9.50
CA VAL A 97 11.70 -7.24 -9.86
C VAL A 97 11.91 -7.04 -11.35
N PHE A 98 10.82 -6.66 -12.03
CA PHE A 98 10.79 -6.36 -13.45
C PHE A 98 10.33 -4.92 -13.66
N ALA A 99 11.11 -4.12 -14.39
CA ALA A 99 10.86 -2.74 -14.74
C ALA A 99 10.23 -2.67 -16.14
N GLY A 100 8.95 -2.30 -16.21
CA GLY A 100 8.23 -2.08 -17.48
C GLY A 100 7.03 -3.01 -17.67
N SER A 101 6.44 -3.00 -18.86
CA SER A 101 5.37 -3.93 -19.25
C SER A 101 5.96 -5.33 -19.37
N GLY A 102 6.06 -6.05 -18.26
CA GLY A 102 6.67 -7.37 -18.14
C GLY A 102 6.20 -8.31 -19.24
N THR A 103 6.98 -8.42 -20.31
CA THR A 103 6.87 -9.53 -21.24
C THR A 103 7.63 -10.68 -20.61
N SER A 104 6.97 -11.82 -20.45
CA SER A 104 7.46 -13.08 -19.88
C SER A 104 8.64 -13.74 -20.64
N GLY A 105 9.49 -12.94 -21.28
CA GLY A 105 10.71 -13.34 -21.97
C GLY A 105 11.89 -12.37 -21.83
N GLN A 106 11.74 -11.26 -21.07
CA GLN A 106 12.87 -10.47 -20.59
C GLN A 106 13.22 -10.96 -19.18
N GLY A 107 14.51 -11.20 -18.92
CA GLY A 107 14.98 -11.59 -17.58
C GLY A 107 14.61 -10.53 -16.53
N SER A 108 14.62 -10.93 -15.25
CA SER A 108 14.39 -10.00 -14.15
C SER A 108 15.46 -8.90 -14.13
N ASP A 109 15.04 -7.66 -13.90
CA ASP A 109 15.97 -6.52 -13.79
C ASP A 109 16.75 -6.56 -12.47
N ALA A 110 16.14 -7.13 -11.44
CA ALA A 110 16.81 -7.46 -10.20
C ALA A 110 16.23 -8.73 -9.58
N SER A 111 17.12 -9.60 -9.10
CA SER A 111 16.77 -10.74 -8.26
C SER A 111 17.32 -10.49 -6.85
N VAL A 112 16.47 -10.61 -5.84
CA VAL A 112 16.82 -10.41 -4.43
C VAL A 112 16.69 -11.76 -3.72
N GLY A 113 17.81 -12.25 -3.18
CA GLY A 113 17.89 -13.45 -2.36
C GLY A 113 18.16 -13.13 -0.88
N PRO A 114 18.16 -14.15 -0.01
CA PRO A 114 18.45 -13.96 1.42
C PRO A 114 19.82 -13.31 1.65
N SER A 115 19.90 -12.49 2.70
CA SER A 115 21.07 -11.66 3.00
C SER A 115 22.36 -12.49 3.08
N GLY A 116 23.36 -12.14 2.25
CA GLY A 116 24.67 -12.81 2.24
C GLY A 116 24.97 -13.64 0.99
N GLN A 117 24.03 -13.77 0.05
CA GLN A 117 24.29 -14.32 -1.28
C GLN A 117 23.89 -13.29 -2.35
N HIS A 118 24.89 -12.68 -2.96
CA HIS A 118 24.74 -11.99 -4.24
C HIS A 118 24.76 -13.08 -5.34
N PRO A 119 23.91 -13.02 -6.38
CA PRO A 119 24.06 -13.90 -7.53
C PRO A 119 25.44 -13.79 -8.19
#